data_AF-A0A8J6NL09-F1
#
_entry.id   AF-A0A8J6NL09-F1
#
_cell.length_a   1.000
_cell.length_b   1.000
_cell.length_c   1.000
_cell.angle_alpha   90.00
_cell.angle_beta   90.00
_cell.angle_gamma   90.00
#
_symmetry.space_group_name_H-M   'P 1'
#
loop_
_entity.id
_entity.type
_entity.pdbx_description
1 polymer ?
#
loop_
_entity_poly.entity_id
_entity_poly.type
_entity_poly.pdbx_seq_one_letter_code
_entity_poly.pdbx_strand_id
1 'polypeptide(L)'
;MIGINSYFEVSGLLTILGLLLGFLYWLDKRRDPKRKLSHDAFKSFEQTFTPALHLLDDPKQTSYVIVADELPKHEDAILAFEHILRGTKSEARFKTKCTEYINKCEEIRQYGYNICLGEDGGPPTIGILEHIQDRQGNLREIELDRAYKEKLKELINELLEIAKY
;
A
#
# COMPACT_ATOMS: atom_id res chain seq x y z
N MET A 1 1.62 17.68 70.95
CA MET A 1 0.94 16.42 70.60
C MET A 1 0.55 16.53 69.13
N ILE A 2 1.24 15.75 68.29
CA ILE A 2 1.01 15.34 66.88
C ILE A 2 0.34 16.35 65.93
N GLY A 3 1.07 16.85 64.92
CA GLY A 3 0.43 17.57 63.82
C GLY A 3 1.29 18.16 62.70
N ILE A 4 2.51 17.68 62.43
CA ILE A 4 3.34 18.24 61.33
C ILE A 4 3.94 17.18 60.38
N ASN A 5 3.84 15.87 60.69
CA ASN A 5 4.44 14.84 59.83
C ASN A 5 3.63 14.50 58.56
N SER A 6 2.36 14.89 58.46
CA SER A 6 1.49 14.45 57.35
C SER A 6 1.61 15.31 56.08
N TYR A 7 2.00 16.58 56.20
CA TYR A 7 2.05 17.50 55.05
C TYR A 7 3.33 17.36 54.22
N PHE A 8 4.42 16.87 54.83
CA PHE A 8 5.71 16.68 54.16
C PHE A 8 5.71 15.41 53.28
N GLU A 9 5.01 14.34 53.69
CA GLU A 9 4.88 13.12 52.88
C GLU A 9 4.02 13.34 51.63
N VAL A 10 2.89 14.04 51.76
CA VAL A 10 1.94 14.26 50.64
C VAL A 10 2.55 15.20 49.59
N SER A 11 3.28 16.23 50.00
CA SER A 11 3.98 17.14 49.07
C SER A 11 5.15 16.47 48.36
N GLY A 12 5.91 15.61 49.05
CA GLY A 12 6.94 14.78 48.43
C GLY A 12 6.38 13.82 47.37
N LEU A 13 5.28 13.13 47.69
CA LEU A 13 4.60 12.20 46.77
C LEU A 13 4.05 12.90 45.52
N LEU A 14 3.42 14.07 45.67
CA LEU A 14 2.93 14.87 44.54
C LEU A 14 4.06 15.34 43.61
N THR A 15 5.21 15.68 44.19
CA THR A 15 6.39 16.11 43.42
C THR A 15 7.01 14.94 42.65
N ILE A 16 7.07 13.75 43.28
CA ILE A 16 7.54 12.51 42.64
C ILE A 16 6.59 12.10 41.51
N LEU A 17 5.28 12.17 41.71
CA LEU A 17 4.26 11.92 40.68
C LEU A 17 4.36 12.91 39.52
N GLY A 18 4.55 14.19 39.82
CA GLY A 18 4.76 15.23 38.80
C GLY A 18 6.02 14.99 37.96
N LEU A 19 7.12 14.59 38.60
CA LEU A 19 8.36 14.20 37.92
C LEU A 19 8.19 12.93 37.08
N LEU A 20 7.45 11.93 37.56
CA LEU A 20 7.16 10.71 36.82
C LEU A 20 6.28 10.98 35.60
N LEU A 21 5.22 11.79 35.74
CA LEU A 21 4.36 12.19 34.62
C LEU A 21 5.11 13.06 33.62
N GLY A 22 5.95 14.00 34.09
CA GLY A 22 6.82 14.80 33.24
C GLY A 22 7.86 13.95 32.50
N PHE A 23 8.42 12.93 33.14
CA PHE A 23 9.36 11.99 32.53
C PHE A 23 8.67 11.09 31.50
N LEU A 24 7.47 10.59 31.79
CA LEU A 24 6.66 9.82 30.83
C LEU A 24 6.25 10.69 29.63
N TYR A 25 5.86 11.94 29.84
CA TYR A 25 5.58 12.90 28.77
C TYR A 25 6.82 13.22 27.93
N TRP A 26 7.98 13.35 28.56
CA TRP A 26 9.26 13.56 27.89
C TRP A 26 9.72 12.32 27.10
N LEU A 27 9.50 11.11 27.62
CA LEU A 27 9.72 9.86 26.90
C LEU A 27 8.76 9.70 25.72
N ASP A 28 7.48 10.11 25.87
CA ASP A 28 6.50 10.10 24.78
C ASP A 28 6.84 11.14 23.70
N LYS A 29 7.36 12.32 24.09
CA LYS A 29 7.85 13.34 23.15
C LYS A 29 9.16 12.93 22.46
N ARG A 30 9.92 12.00 23.05
CA ARG A 30 11.06 11.30 22.44
C ARG A 30 10.65 10.06 21.63
N ARG A 31 9.37 9.71 21.51
CA ARG A 31 8.93 8.77 20.47
C ARG A 31 9.30 9.38 19.13
N ASP A 32 10.35 8.79 18.57
CA ASP A 32 11.09 9.18 17.39
C ASP A 32 10.19 9.85 16.34
N PRO A 33 10.35 11.15 16.04
CA PRO A 33 9.57 11.80 14.97
C PRO A 33 9.71 11.07 13.63
N LYS A 34 10.82 10.35 13.43
CA LYS A 34 11.02 9.45 12.29
C LYS A 34 10.05 8.27 12.25
N ARG A 35 9.67 7.70 13.41
CA ARG A 35 8.68 6.62 13.50
C ARG A 35 7.25 7.09 13.21
N LYS A 36 6.92 8.33 13.59
CA LYS A 36 5.61 8.92 13.22
C LYS A 36 5.55 9.21 11.72
N LEU A 37 6.62 9.79 11.16
CA LEU A 37 6.73 10.06 9.73
C LEU A 37 6.66 8.78 8.88
N SER A 38 7.35 7.71 9.30
CA SER A 38 7.28 6.42 8.61
C SER A 38 5.90 5.77 8.71
N HIS A 39 5.21 5.92 9.84
CA HIS A 39 3.86 5.39 10.03
C HIS A 39 2.81 6.13 9.19
N ASP A 40 2.87 7.47 9.15
CA ASP A 40 1.95 8.28 8.34
C ASP A 40 2.16 8.03 6.84
N ALA A 41 3.41 7.86 6.42
CA ALA A 41 3.72 7.51 5.04
C ALA A 41 3.31 6.09 4.66
N PHE A 42 3.50 5.12 5.56
CA PHE A 42 2.97 3.77 5.38
C PHE A 42 1.45 3.80 5.20
N LYS A 43 0.74 4.56 6.04
CA LYS A 43 -0.72 4.69 5.94
C LYS A 43 -1.15 5.31 4.61
N SER A 44 -0.43 6.33 4.14
CA SER A 44 -0.69 6.94 2.83
C SER A 44 -0.41 5.97 1.67
N PHE A 45 0.65 5.16 1.78
CA PHE A 45 0.98 4.12 0.82
C PHE A 45 -0.12 3.05 0.79
N GLU A 46 -0.51 2.52 1.95
CA GLU A 46 -1.58 1.53 2.10
C GLU A 46 -2.93 2.02 1.53
N GLN A 47 -3.28 3.28 1.77
CA GLN A 47 -4.49 3.90 1.23
C GLN A 47 -4.52 3.98 -0.29
N THR A 48 -3.35 3.98 -0.94
CA THR A 48 -3.25 4.03 -2.40
C THR A 48 -3.45 2.64 -3.02
N PHE A 49 -3.01 1.57 -2.34
CA PHE A 49 -3.07 0.20 -2.85
C PHE A 49 -4.30 -0.60 -2.37
N THR A 50 -4.96 -0.19 -1.28
CA THR A 50 -6.17 -0.86 -0.77
C THR A 50 -7.34 -0.82 -1.77
N PRO A 51 -7.63 0.31 -2.47
CA PRO A 51 -8.63 0.33 -3.51
C PRO A 51 -8.31 -0.66 -4.64
N ALA A 52 -7.05 -0.73 -5.09
CA ALA A 52 -6.61 -1.69 -6.10
C ALA A 52 -6.88 -3.15 -5.69
N LEU A 53 -6.61 -3.52 -4.43
CA LEU A 53 -6.97 -4.85 -3.91
C LEU A 53 -8.47 -5.12 -3.96
N HIS A 54 -9.29 -4.15 -3.54
CA HIS A 54 -10.75 -4.28 -3.61
C HIS A 54 -11.25 -4.47 -5.04
N LEU A 55 -10.68 -3.76 -6.02
CA LEU A 55 -11.03 -3.92 -7.44
C LEU A 55 -10.66 -5.33 -7.95
N LEU A 56 -9.53 -5.88 -7.49
CA LEU A 56 -9.09 -7.24 -7.88
C LEU A 56 -9.91 -8.35 -7.18
N ASP A 57 -10.50 -8.06 -6.02
CA ASP A 57 -11.34 -8.99 -5.26
C ASP A 57 -12.81 -8.98 -5.70
N ASP A 58 -13.28 -7.94 -6.40
CA ASP A 58 -14.67 -7.86 -6.84
C ASP A 58 -14.94 -8.86 -7.96
N PRO A 59 -15.75 -9.92 -7.72
CA PRO A 59 -16.08 -10.90 -8.75
C PRO A 59 -16.92 -10.31 -9.89
N LYS A 60 -17.49 -9.11 -9.71
CA LYS A 60 -18.27 -8.38 -10.72
C LYS A 60 -17.41 -7.41 -11.55
N GLN A 61 -16.21 -7.04 -11.09
CA GLN A 61 -15.27 -6.25 -11.87
C GLN A 61 -14.29 -7.16 -12.59
N THR A 62 -14.48 -7.28 -13.89
CA THR A 62 -13.71 -8.23 -14.69
C THR A 62 -12.31 -7.72 -15.03
N SER A 63 -12.01 -6.41 -14.94
CA SER A 63 -10.84 -5.86 -15.61
C SER A 63 -9.71 -5.43 -14.66
N TYR A 64 -8.71 -6.31 -14.52
CA TYR A 64 -7.38 -6.01 -13.95
C TYR A 64 -6.67 -4.84 -14.65
N VAL A 65 -7.12 -4.46 -15.86
CA VAL A 65 -6.62 -3.30 -16.60
C VAL A 65 -6.88 -2.00 -15.85
N ILE A 66 -7.96 -1.90 -15.08
CA ILE A 66 -8.25 -0.70 -14.27
C ILE A 66 -7.12 -0.43 -13.28
N VAL A 67 -6.63 -1.46 -12.59
CA VAL A 67 -5.50 -1.35 -11.65
C VAL A 67 -4.22 -0.93 -12.37
N ALA A 68 -4.02 -1.40 -13.60
CA ALA A 68 -2.87 -1.02 -14.40
C ALA A 68 -2.99 0.39 -14.99
N ASP A 69 -4.19 0.89 -15.26
CA ASP A 69 -4.42 2.28 -15.66
C ASP A 69 -4.22 3.27 -14.50
N GLU A 70 -4.38 2.80 -13.25
CA GLU A 70 -4.02 3.56 -12.05
C GLU A 70 -2.51 3.57 -11.75
N LEU A 71 -1.68 2.91 -12.58
CA LEU A 71 -0.22 2.84 -12.42
C LEU A 71 0.44 4.19 -12.10
N PRO A 72 0.13 5.33 -12.75
CA PRO A 72 0.75 6.60 -12.41
C PRO A 72 0.55 7.02 -10.94
N LYS A 73 -0.63 6.73 -10.36
CA LYS A 73 -0.91 7.00 -8.95
C LYS A 73 -0.10 6.07 -8.04
N HIS A 74 0.03 4.80 -8.43
CA HIS A 74 0.82 3.81 -7.71
C HIS A 74 2.31 4.16 -7.74
N GLU A 75 2.83 4.63 -8.88
CA GLU A 75 4.21 5.10 -9.04
C GLU A 75 4.53 6.29 -8.14
N ASP A 76 3.64 7.29 -8.07
CA ASP A 76 3.80 8.43 -7.17
C ASP A 76 3.90 7.97 -5.69
N ALA A 77 3.05 7.03 -5.28
CA ALA A 77 3.09 6.46 -3.94
C ALA A 77 4.35 5.62 -3.69
N ILE A 78 4.79 4.84 -4.67
CA ILE A 78 6.03 4.05 -4.63
C ILE A 78 7.24 4.98 -4.44
N LEU A 79 7.34 6.05 -5.23
CA LEU A 79 8.46 7.00 -5.16
C LEU A 79 8.51 7.70 -3.80
N ALA A 80 7.34 8.14 -3.30
CA ALA A 80 7.24 8.77 -1.99
C ALA A 80 7.69 7.82 -0.85
N PHE A 81 7.30 6.54 -0.94
CA PHE A 81 7.65 5.54 0.07
C PHE A 81 9.10 5.06 -0.06
N GLU A 82 9.62 4.90 -1.28
CA GLU A 82 11.03 4.56 -1.53
C GLU A 82 11.97 5.60 -0.90
N HIS A 83 11.63 6.89 -1.00
CA HIS A 83 12.40 7.96 -0.38
C HIS A 83 12.50 7.80 1.15
N ILE A 84 11.46 7.23 1.77
CA ILE A 84 11.41 6.99 3.22
C ILE A 84 12.17 5.73 3.62
N LEU A 85 12.17 4.72 2.75
CA LEU A 85 12.96 3.50 2.93
C LEU A 85 14.46 3.69 2.65
N ARG A 86 14.88 4.83 2.12
CA ARG A 86 16.29 5.05 1.76
C ARG A 86 17.24 4.81 2.94
N GLY A 87 18.18 3.88 2.76
CA GLY A 87 19.14 3.49 3.79
C GLY A 87 18.64 2.45 4.79
N THR A 88 17.44 1.88 4.61
CA THR A 88 16.96 0.74 5.38
C THR A 88 17.39 -0.58 4.74
N LYS A 89 17.26 -1.68 5.49
CA LYS A 89 17.49 -3.04 4.97
C LYS A 89 16.38 -3.48 4.00
N SER A 90 15.21 -2.86 4.07
CA SER A 90 14.05 -3.16 3.23
C SER A 90 14.10 -2.46 1.87
N GLU A 91 14.93 -1.42 1.68
CA GLU A 91 15.03 -0.64 0.43
C GLU A 91 15.22 -1.52 -0.81
N ALA A 92 16.24 -2.38 -0.83
CA ALA A 92 16.55 -3.19 -2.00
C ALA A 92 15.41 -4.16 -2.36
N ARG A 93 14.82 -4.80 -1.35
CA ARG A 93 13.68 -5.71 -1.53
C ARG A 93 12.45 -4.96 -2.04
N PHE A 94 12.19 -3.77 -1.51
CA PHE A 94 11.09 -2.91 -1.95
C PHE A 94 11.25 -2.52 -3.42
N LYS A 95 12.43 -2.06 -3.84
CA LYS A 95 12.69 -1.69 -5.25
C LYS A 95 12.47 -2.86 -6.20
N THR A 96 12.97 -4.04 -5.87
CA THR A 96 12.74 -5.24 -6.70
C THR A 96 11.26 -5.50 -6.91
N LYS A 97 10.45 -5.42 -5.84
CA LYS A 97 9.01 -5.66 -5.93
C LYS A 97 8.25 -4.53 -6.62
N CYS A 98 8.71 -3.30 -6.50
CA CYS A 98 8.16 -2.18 -7.27
C CYS A 98 8.39 -2.38 -8.77
N THR A 99 9.60 -2.79 -9.16
CA THR A 99 9.90 -3.10 -10.56
C THR A 99 9.05 -4.25 -11.09
N GLU A 100 8.90 -5.33 -10.31
CA GLU A 100 8.01 -6.45 -10.69
C GLU A 100 6.56 -5.98 -10.88
N TYR A 101 6.06 -5.13 -9.98
CA TYR A 101 4.72 -4.54 -10.06
C TYR A 101 4.53 -3.65 -11.30
N ILE A 102 5.43 -2.69 -11.52
CA ILE A 102 5.37 -1.76 -12.66
C ILE A 102 5.41 -2.53 -13.97
N ASN A 103 6.38 -3.46 -14.13
CA ASN A 103 6.49 -4.29 -15.32
C ASN A 103 5.21 -5.09 -15.57
N LYS A 104 4.58 -5.61 -14.51
CA LYS A 104 3.33 -6.37 -14.65
C LYS A 104 2.17 -5.48 -15.08
N CYS A 105 2.06 -4.26 -14.54
CA CYS A 105 1.07 -3.29 -14.98
C CYS A 105 1.30 -2.86 -16.43
N GLU A 106 2.54 -2.63 -16.85
CA GLU A 106 2.86 -2.33 -18.26
C GLU A 106 2.54 -3.49 -19.19
N GLU A 107 2.88 -4.72 -18.80
CA GLU A 107 2.51 -5.94 -19.52
C GLU A 107 0.99 -6.00 -19.71
N ILE A 108 0.23 -5.81 -18.63
CA ILE A 108 -1.23 -5.78 -18.63
C ILE A 108 -1.78 -4.67 -19.53
N ARG A 109 -1.20 -3.47 -19.50
CA ARG A 109 -1.61 -2.39 -20.40
C ARG A 109 -1.35 -2.81 -21.85
N GLN A 110 -0.17 -3.30 -22.17
CA GLN A 110 0.15 -3.73 -23.54
C GLN A 110 -0.81 -4.81 -24.04
N TYR A 111 -1.07 -5.87 -23.26
CA TYR A 111 -2.02 -6.92 -23.65
C TYR A 111 -3.48 -6.42 -23.64
N GLY A 112 -3.89 -5.69 -22.62
CA GLY A 112 -5.25 -5.14 -22.50
C GLY A 112 -5.58 -4.16 -23.61
N TYR A 113 -4.67 -3.22 -23.93
CA TYR A 113 -4.84 -2.31 -25.05
C TYR A 113 -4.82 -3.06 -26.39
N ASN A 114 -3.97 -4.06 -26.59
CA ASN A 114 -3.97 -4.87 -27.83
C ASN A 114 -5.29 -5.64 -28.02
N ILE A 115 -5.94 -6.08 -26.93
CA ILE A 115 -7.25 -6.72 -26.97
C ILE A 115 -8.37 -5.69 -27.26
N CYS A 116 -8.29 -4.49 -26.67
CA CYS A 116 -9.29 -3.43 -26.84
C CYS A 116 -9.23 -2.68 -28.18
N LEU A 117 -8.10 -2.72 -28.90
CA LEU A 117 -7.92 -1.94 -30.15
C LEU A 117 -8.45 -2.64 -31.40
N GLY A 118 -8.66 -3.97 -31.37
CA GLY A 118 -8.96 -4.74 -32.59
C GLY A 118 -7.90 -4.53 -33.69
N GLU A 119 -8.00 -5.22 -34.82
CA GLU A 119 -7.05 -5.02 -35.94
C GLU A 119 -7.14 -3.61 -36.59
N ASP A 120 -8.07 -2.76 -36.14
CA ASP A 120 -8.49 -1.53 -36.83
C ASP A 120 -8.01 -0.21 -36.18
N GLY A 121 -7.29 -0.26 -35.06
CA GLY A 121 -6.56 0.91 -34.51
C GLY A 121 -7.42 2.08 -34.02
N GLY A 122 -8.69 1.85 -33.68
CA GLY A 122 -9.58 2.86 -33.09
C GLY A 122 -9.18 3.22 -31.65
N PRO A 123 -9.58 4.37 -31.09
CA PRO A 123 -9.23 4.74 -29.71
C PRO A 123 -9.79 3.72 -28.70
N PRO A 124 -9.06 3.43 -27.60
CA PRO A 124 -9.51 2.48 -26.60
C PRO A 124 -10.78 3.02 -25.93
N THR A 125 -11.92 2.49 -26.33
CA THR A 125 -13.14 2.66 -25.54
C THR A 125 -12.89 2.00 -24.20
N ILE A 126 -13.19 2.69 -23.09
CA ILE A 126 -13.34 2.10 -21.76
C ILE A 126 -14.57 1.19 -21.82
N GLY A 127 -14.46 0.13 -22.60
CA GLY A 127 -15.39 -0.96 -22.71
C GLY A 127 -14.87 -1.99 -21.74
N ILE A 128 -15.75 -2.38 -20.82
CA ILE A 128 -15.71 -3.64 -20.09
C ILE A 128 -15.04 -4.69 -20.99
N LEU A 129 -14.08 -5.47 -20.45
CA LEU A 129 -13.67 -6.74 -21.06
C LEU A 129 -14.93 -7.62 -21.14
N GLU A 130 -15.80 -7.35 -22.11
CA GLU A 130 -16.83 -8.28 -22.54
C GLU A 130 -16.07 -9.42 -23.17
N HIS A 131 -16.21 -10.59 -22.55
CA HIS A 131 -15.74 -11.89 -23.03
C HIS A 131 -15.54 -11.89 -24.55
N ILE A 132 -14.29 -11.87 -25.02
CA ILE A 132 -14.03 -12.14 -26.42
C ILE A 132 -14.01 -13.66 -26.53
N GLN A 133 -15.20 -14.23 -26.68
CA GLN A 133 -15.31 -15.62 -27.11
C GLN A 133 -14.55 -15.75 -28.43
N ASP A 134 -13.44 -16.50 -28.41
CA ASP A 134 -12.82 -16.93 -29.64
C ASP A 134 -13.87 -17.67 -30.49
N ARG A 135 -13.65 -17.77 -31.81
CA ARG A 135 -14.57 -18.47 -32.73
C ARG A 135 -14.73 -19.97 -32.42
N GLN A 136 -14.12 -20.47 -31.33
CA GLN A 136 -14.10 -21.86 -30.87
C GLN A 136 -14.73 -22.06 -29.48
N GLY A 137 -15.16 -21.00 -28.79
CA GLY A 137 -15.79 -21.06 -27.46
C GLY A 137 -14.86 -21.47 -26.32
N ASN A 138 -13.55 -21.18 -26.39
CA ASN A 138 -12.55 -21.75 -25.49
C ASN A 138 -12.15 -20.84 -24.30
N LEU A 139 -12.04 -21.47 -23.12
CA LEU A 139 -11.80 -20.93 -21.76
C LEU A 139 -10.46 -20.19 -21.50
N ARG A 140 -9.63 -19.95 -22.53
CA ARG A 140 -8.25 -19.45 -22.35
C ARG A 140 -8.16 -18.02 -21.80
N GLU A 141 -9.14 -17.18 -22.11
CA GLU A 141 -9.18 -15.79 -21.59
C GLU A 141 -9.50 -15.72 -20.09
N ILE A 142 -10.34 -16.62 -19.57
CA ILE A 142 -10.71 -16.65 -18.14
C ILE A 142 -9.53 -17.07 -17.28
N GLU A 143 -8.72 -18.01 -17.76
CA GLU A 143 -7.52 -18.47 -17.06
C GLU A 143 -6.45 -17.38 -17.01
N LEU A 144 -6.30 -16.61 -18.10
CA LEU A 144 -5.37 -15.50 -18.18
C LEU A 144 -5.78 -14.32 -17.28
N ASP A 145 -7.07 -13.95 -17.29
CA ASP A 145 -7.66 -12.94 -16.39
C ASP A 145 -7.42 -13.30 -14.91
N ARG A 146 -7.71 -14.56 -14.54
CA ARG A 146 -7.44 -15.06 -13.19
C ARG A 146 -5.97 -14.98 -12.83
N ALA A 147 -5.07 -15.38 -13.74
CA ALA A 147 -3.63 -15.34 -13.51
C ALA A 147 -3.11 -13.90 -13.30
N TYR A 148 -3.59 -12.94 -14.09
CA TYR A 148 -3.22 -11.53 -13.94
C TYR A 148 -3.72 -10.93 -12.63
N LYS A 149 -4.99 -11.22 -12.25
CA LYS A 149 -5.55 -10.77 -10.96
C LYS A 149 -4.77 -11.33 -9.78
N GLU A 150 -4.54 -12.64 -9.75
CA GLU A 150 -3.78 -13.29 -8.67
C GLU A 150 -2.36 -12.72 -8.58
N LYS A 151 -1.68 -12.51 -9.72
CA LYS A 151 -0.31 -11.98 -9.70
C LYS A 151 -0.24 -10.54 -9.22
N LEU A 152 -1.19 -9.68 -9.62
CA LEU A 152 -1.25 -8.31 -9.11
C LEU A 152 -1.54 -8.29 -7.61
N LYS A 153 -2.47 -9.13 -7.12
CA LYS A 153 -2.73 -9.25 -5.67
C LYS A 153 -1.50 -9.67 -4.89
N GLU A 154 -0.77 -10.69 -5.39
CA GLU A 154 0.48 -11.15 -4.78
C GLU A 154 1.47 -10.00 -4.64
N LEU A 155 1.73 -9.27 -5.72
CA LEU A 155 2.69 -8.16 -5.76
C LEU A 155 2.29 -7.01 -4.84
N ILE A 156 1.01 -6.62 -4.84
CA ILE A 156 0.50 -5.56 -3.96
C ILE A 156 0.64 -5.98 -2.49
N ASN A 157 0.28 -7.22 -2.15
CA ASN A 157 0.42 -7.72 -0.79
C ASN A 157 1.89 -7.77 -0.34
N GLU A 158 2.80 -8.18 -1.21
CA GLU A 158 4.24 -8.17 -0.91
C GLU A 158 4.78 -6.76 -0.68
N LEU A 159 4.34 -5.77 -1.48
CA LEU A 159 4.70 -4.37 -1.29
C LEU A 159 4.20 -3.83 0.06
N LEU A 160 2.94 -4.11 0.41
CA LEU A 160 2.36 -3.74 1.70
C LEU A 160 3.06 -4.43 2.88
N GLU A 161 3.42 -5.70 2.74
CA GLU A 161 4.18 -6.46 3.73
C GLU A 161 5.56 -5.84 3.97
N ILE A 162 6.30 -5.50 2.91
CA ILE A 162 7.62 -4.86 3.03
C ILE A 162 7.48 -3.47 3.67
N ALA A 163 6.43 -2.73 3.32
CA ALA A 163 6.19 -1.38 3.82
C ALA A 163 5.87 -1.31 5.34
N LYS A 164 5.49 -2.44 5.96
CA LYS A 164 5.28 -2.52 7.43
C LYS A 164 6.59 -2.48 8.24
N TYR A 165 7.76 -2.71 7.63
CA TYR A 165 9.06 -2.92 8.29
C TYR A 165 10.11 -1.85 7.98
#